data_AF-A0A7S0ZTZ9-F1
#
_entry.id   AF-A0A7S0ZTZ9-F1
#
_cell.length_a   1.000
_cell.length_b   1.000
_cell.length_c   1.000
_cell.angle_alpha   90.00
_cell.angle_beta   90.00
_cell.angle_gamma   90.00
#
_symmetry.space_group_name_H-M   'P 1'
#
loop_
_entity.id
_entity.type
_entity.pdbx_description
1 polymer ?
#
loop_
_entity_poly.entity_id
_entity_poly.type
_entity_poly.pdbx_seq_one_letter_code
_entity_poly.pdbx_strand_id
1 'polypeptide(L)'
;ILAQVSFQFKFTPFVVWRRNHAKMWILRALLGAAVVAIISGSYEVGVGISDITGPAAQIVFMGYAVSTQSGEGIHFRQRARAFVVSDGTKRVAYVSGDFGMGGDLVNTHVVQGLERALGKGVYTYENLCIS
;
A
#
# COMPACT_ATOMS: atom_id res chain seq x y z
N ILE A 1 -2.67 -6.40 11.92
CA ILE A 1 -3.33 -5.27 12.60
C ILE A 1 -3.75 -4.31 11.49
N LEU A 2 -5.01 -4.37 11.07
CA LEU A 2 -5.54 -3.54 9.98
C LEU A 2 -5.73 -2.11 10.51
N ALA A 3 -5.07 -1.14 9.89
CA ALA A 3 -5.23 0.27 10.24
C ALA A 3 -6.20 0.90 9.22
N GLN A 4 -7.44 1.15 9.66
CA GLN A 4 -8.45 1.82 8.87
C GLN A 4 -8.17 3.34 8.92
N VAL A 5 -7.52 3.89 7.90
CA VAL A 5 -7.27 5.34 7.83
C VAL A 5 -8.48 6.00 7.17
N SER A 6 -9.37 6.55 7.99
CA SER A 6 -10.53 7.35 7.53
C SER A 6 -10.17 8.83 7.49
N PHE A 7 -10.00 9.40 6.30
CA PHE A 7 -9.84 10.85 6.15
C PHE A 7 -11.20 11.53 6.31
N GLN A 8 -11.36 12.31 7.39
CA GLN A 8 -12.57 13.07 7.68
C GLN A 8 -12.41 14.52 7.18
N PHE A 9 -13.02 14.85 6.04
CA PHE A 9 -13.16 16.25 5.60
C PHE A 9 -14.34 16.90 6.34
N LYS A 10 -14.06 17.83 7.26
CA LYS A 10 -15.09 18.65 7.93
C LYS A 10 -15.48 19.83 7.02
N PHE A 11 -16.62 19.73 6.37
CA PHE A 11 -17.31 20.88 5.76
C PHE A 11 -18.32 21.45 6.76
N THR A 12 -18.11 22.68 7.23
CA THR A 12 -19.13 23.44 7.97
C THR A 12 -19.79 24.44 7.03
N PRO A 13 -21.10 24.32 6.73
CA PRO A 13 -21.83 25.42 6.11
C PRO A 13 -22.50 26.27 7.20
N PHE A 14 -22.11 27.54 7.30
CA PHE A 14 -22.85 28.56 8.03
C PHE A 14 -23.63 29.41 7.04
N VAL A 15 -24.97 29.31 6.98
CA VAL A 15 -25.87 30.37 6.49
C VAL A 15 -27.28 30.19 7.09
N VAL A 16 -27.85 31.26 7.67
CA VAL A 16 -29.28 31.38 8.03
C VAL A 16 -29.84 32.70 7.51
N TRP A 17 -30.90 32.67 6.68
CA TRP A 17 -32.02 33.64 6.68
C TRP A 17 -33.25 33.12 5.89
N ARG A 18 -34.46 33.60 6.23
CA ARG A 18 -35.70 32.84 6.48
C ARG A 18 -36.82 33.06 5.44
N ARG A 19 -37.44 32.00 4.90
CA ARG A 19 -38.83 31.97 4.37
C ARG A 19 -39.32 30.51 4.26
N ASN A 20 -40.43 30.17 4.93
CA ASN A 20 -41.26 28.93 4.95
C ASN A 20 -40.81 27.60 4.27
N HIS A 21 -39.53 27.19 4.35
CA HIS A 21 -39.03 25.97 3.70
C HIS A 21 -38.48 24.91 4.67
N ALA A 22 -38.75 24.99 5.97
CA ALA A 22 -38.13 24.11 6.99
C ALA A 22 -38.19 22.61 6.65
N LYS A 23 -39.31 22.14 6.07
CA LYS A 23 -39.46 20.74 5.60
C LYS A 23 -38.55 20.42 4.39
N MET A 24 -38.39 21.36 3.46
CA MET A 24 -37.48 21.20 2.31
C MET A 24 -36.00 21.25 2.70
N TRP A 25 -35.65 22.02 3.73
CA TRP A 25 -34.28 22.04 4.28
C TRP A 25 -33.91 20.71 4.93
N ILE A 26 -34.82 20.13 5.72
CA ILE A 26 -34.61 18.80 6.32
C ILE A 26 -34.50 17.72 5.24
N LEU A 27 -35.38 17.76 4.23
CA LEU A 27 -35.35 16.78 3.13
C LEU A 27 -34.06 16.88 2.31
N ARG A 28 -33.60 18.10 2.01
CA ARG A 28 -32.34 18.34 1.29
C ARG A 28 -31.11 17.98 2.12
N ALA A 29 -31.13 18.22 3.43
CA ALA A 29 -30.06 17.83 4.33
C ALA A 29 -29.96 16.31 4.48
N LEU A 30 -31.10 15.62 4.59
CA LEU A 30 -31.14 14.15 4.62
C LEU A 30 -30.71 13.53 3.28
N LEU A 31 -31.14 14.11 2.15
CA LEU A 31 -30.71 13.68 0.83
C LEU A 31 -29.20 13.91 0.64
N GLY A 32 -28.68 15.06 1.07
CA GLY A 32 -27.25 15.37 1.02
C GLY A 32 -26.41 14.43 1.88
N ALA A 33 -26.86 14.10 3.10
CA ALA A 33 -26.19 13.15 3.97
C ALA A 33 -26.19 11.72 3.40
N ALA A 34 -27.31 11.27 2.81
CA ALA A 34 -27.40 9.98 2.14
C ALA A 34 -26.46 9.90 0.94
N VAL A 35 -26.39 10.96 0.13
CA VAL A 35 -25.46 11.05 -1.01
C VAL A 35 -24.01 11.00 -0.54
N VAL A 36 -23.64 11.71 0.53
CA VAL A 36 -22.27 11.67 1.08
C VAL A 36 -21.90 10.28 1.61
N ALA A 37 -22.82 9.57 2.25
CA ALA A 37 -22.59 8.19 2.72
C ALA A 37 -22.42 7.18 1.58
N ILE A 38 -23.03 7.42 0.41
CA ILE A 38 -22.86 6.58 -0.78
C ILE A 38 -21.49 6.85 -1.45
N ILE A 39 -20.97 8.07 -1.34
CA ILE A 39 -19.71 8.48 -1.98
C ILE A 39 -18.48 8.16 -1.12
N SER A 40 -18.64 7.83 0.16
CA SER A 40 -17.51 7.44 1.01
C SER A 40 -16.94 6.07 0.61
N GLY A 41 -15.99 6.08 -0.34
CA GLY A 41 -15.13 4.95 -0.64
C GLY A 41 -14.13 4.72 0.50
N SER A 42 -14.13 3.51 1.06
CA SER A 42 -13.18 3.09 2.08
C SER A 42 -12.08 2.24 1.46
N TYR A 43 -10.82 2.58 1.73
CA TYR A 43 -9.68 1.77 1.33
C TYR A 43 -9.23 0.87 2.47
N GLU A 44 -8.94 -0.38 2.15
CA GLU A 44 -8.27 -1.31 3.04
C GLU A 44 -6.76 -1.20 2.83
N VAL A 45 -6.03 -0.94 3.91
CA VAL A 45 -4.57 -0.80 3.87
C VAL A 45 -3.92 -1.89 4.72
N GLY A 46 -3.03 -2.66 4.09
CA GLY A 46 -2.19 -3.67 4.74
C GLY A 46 -0.73 -3.23 4.75
N VAL A 47 -0.05 -3.45 5.88
CA VAL A 47 1.39 -3.24 6.01
C VAL A 47 2.08 -4.50 6.52
N GLY A 48 3.24 -4.81 5.97
CA GLY A 48 4.04 -5.98 6.35
C GLY A 48 5.53 -5.71 6.26
N ILE A 49 6.30 -6.34 7.15
CA ILE A 49 7.77 -6.28 7.12
C ILE A 49 8.33 -7.70 7.24
N SER A 50 9.30 -8.04 6.39
CA SER A 50 10.01 -9.32 6.41
C SER A 50 11.51 -9.12 6.35
N ASP A 51 12.27 -10.05 6.93
CA ASP A 51 13.72 -10.13 6.75
C ASP A 51 14.04 -10.69 5.36
N ILE A 52 14.97 -10.05 4.65
CA ILE A 52 15.48 -10.46 3.34
C ILE A 52 17.02 -10.52 3.33
N THR A 53 17.64 -10.53 4.52
CA THR A 53 19.10 -10.50 4.65
C THR A 53 19.72 -11.75 4.03
N GLY A 54 20.60 -11.54 3.05
CA GLY A 54 21.39 -12.60 2.43
C GLY A 54 22.54 -13.11 3.32
N PRO A 55 23.46 -13.91 2.76
CA PRO A 55 24.64 -14.35 3.50
C PRO A 55 25.52 -13.17 3.90
N ALA A 56 25.87 -13.12 5.19
CA ALA A 56 26.53 -11.97 5.81
C ALA A 56 28.04 -11.89 5.57
N ALA A 57 28.66 -13.01 5.18
CA ALA A 57 30.10 -13.11 5.06
C ALA A 57 30.50 -13.80 3.75
N GLN A 58 31.71 -13.48 3.26
CA GLN A 58 32.36 -14.14 2.11
C GLN A 58 31.64 -13.94 0.76
N ILE A 59 30.69 -13.02 0.69
CA ILE A 59 30.03 -12.61 -0.56
C ILE A 59 30.38 -11.15 -0.85
N VAL A 60 30.65 -10.87 -2.12
CA VAL A 60 30.92 -9.51 -2.61
C VAL A 60 29.65 -8.67 -2.54
N PHE A 61 29.78 -7.43 -2.06
CA PHE A 61 28.63 -6.52 -2.01
C PHE A 61 28.23 -6.01 -3.40
N MET A 62 26.92 -5.96 -3.62
CA MET A 62 26.34 -5.35 -4.81
C MET A 62 26.45 -3.81 -4.71
N GLY A 63 26.90 -3.13 -5.76
CA GLY A 63 26.89 -1.66 -5.86
C GLY A 63 28.19 -1.05 -6.38
N TYR A 64 29.30 -1.19 -5.64
CA TYR A 64 30.57 -0.50 -5.96
C TYR A 64 31.44 -1.20 -7.01
N ALA A 65 31.08 -2.42 -7.44
CA ALA A 65 31.84 -3.22 -8.41
C ALA A 65 33.32 -3.45 -7.99
N VAL A 66 33.60 -3.52 -6.68
CA VAL A 66 34.92 -3.83 -6.13
C VAL A 66 34.96 -5.28 -5.67
N SER A 67 35.79 -6.11 -6.32
CA SER A 67 35.88 -7.55 -6.03
C SER A 67 36.47 -7.88 -4.66
N THR A 68 37.26 -6.97 -4.09
CA THR A 68 37.84 -7.12 -2.73
C THR A 68 36.85 -6.72 -1.63
N GLN A 69 35.72 -6.11 -1.97
CA GLN A 69 34.71 -5.69 -1.00
C GLN A 69 33.77 -6.86 -0.70
N SER A 70 34.11 -7.66 0.30
CA SER A 70 33.28 -8.74 0.82
C SER A 70 32.68 -8.40 2.18
N GLY A 71 31.55 -9.02 2.50
CA GLY A 71 30.96 -8.94 3.84
C GLY A 71 31.80 -9.69 4.88
N GLU A 72 31.89 -9.11 6.08
CA GLU A 72 32.51 -9.71 7.27
C GLU A 72 31.55 -9.74 8.48
N GLY A 73 30.27 -9.40 8.26
CA GLY A 73 29.29 -9.30 9.34
C GLY A 73 28.05 -8.50 8.94
N ILE A 74 27.17 -8.25 9.91
CA ILE A 74 25.91 -7.53 9.72
C ILE A 74 25.92 -6.29 10.62
N HIS A 75 25.80 -5.10 10.01
CA HIS A 75 25.52 -3.87 10.76
C HIS A 75 24.01 -3.70 11.00
N PHE A 76 23.22 -3.78 9.93
CA PHE A 76 21.76 -3.84 9.98
C PHE A 76 21.23 -4.95 9.07
N ARG A 77 20.09 -5.52 9.45
CA ARG A 77 19.35 -6.49 8.62
C ARG A 77 18.67 -5.76 7.46
N GLN A 78 18.65 -6.40 6.29
CA GLN A 78 17.89 -5.93 5.14
C GLN A 78 16.43 -6.35 5.30
N ARG A 79 15.49 -5.44 5.07
CA ARG A 79 14.06 -5.71 5.21
C ARG A 79 13.32 -5.43 3.90
N ALA A 80 12.27 -6.21 3.65
CA ALA A 80 11.24 -5.90 2.67
C ALA A 80 10.01 -5.37 3.40
N ARG A 81 9.55 -4.18 3.02
CA ARG A 81 8.39 -3.49 3.58
C ARG A 81 7.31 -3.40 2.51
N ALA A 82 6.20 -4.10 2.73
CA ALA A 82 5.08 -4.16 1.80
C ALA A 82 3.93 -3.27 2.28
N PHE A 83 3.35 -2.53 1.34
CA PHE A 83 2.19 -1.67 1.51
C PHE A 83 1.15 -2.11 0.47
N VAL A 84 0.01 -2.61 0.94
CA VAL A 84 -1.09 -3.06 0.09
C VAL A 84 -2.26 -2.12 0.29
N VAL A 85 -2.85 -1.66 -0.81
CA VAL A 85 -4.05 -0.83 -0.80
C VAL A 85 -5.11 -1.50 -1.66
N SER A 86 -6.33 -1.63 -1.14
CA SER A 86 -7.47 -2.25 -1.81
C SER A 86 -8.71 -1.37 -1.68
N ASP A 87 -9.49 -1.25 -2.75
CA ASP A 87 -10.82 -0.62 -2.75
C ASP A 87 -11.97 -1.64 -2.64
N GLY A 88 -11.63 -2.91 -2.37
CA GLY A 88 -12.56 -4.05 -2.35
C GLY A 88 -12.70 -4.77 -3.70
N THR A 89 -12.38 -4.11 -4.82
CA THR A 89 -12.44 -4.68 -6.17
C THR A 89 -11.06 -4.82 -6.81
N LYS A 90 -10.23 -3.79 -6.68
CA LYS A 90 -8.85 -3.69 -7.15
C LYS A 90 -7.93 -3.57 -5.96
N ARG A 91 -6.72 -4.08 -6.13
CA ARG A 91 -5.64 -3.97 -5.15
C ARG A 91 -4.33 -3.66 -5.84
N VAL A 92 -3.49 -2.91 -5.15
CA VAL A 92 -2.12 -2.60 -5.56
C VAL A 92 -1.20 -2.89 -4.37
N ALA A 93 -0.04 -3.47 -4.65
CA ALA A 93 1.01 -3.71 -3.68
C ALA A 93 2.29 -2.97 -4.09
N TYR A 94 2.84 -2.21 -3.15
CA TYR A 94 4.15 -1.59 -3.26
C TYR A 94 5.08 -2.20 -2.22
N VAL A 95 6.24 -2.70 -2.64
CA VAL A 95 7.25 -3.28 -1.76
C VAL A 95 8.52 -2.47 -1.89
N SER A 96 8.99 -1.93 -0.76
CA SER A 96 10.31 -1.31 -0.64
C SER A 96 11.26 -2.29 0.05
N GLY A 97 12.29 -2.72 -0.66
CA GLY A 97 13.33 -3.61 -0.14
C GLY A 97 14.66 -2.90 0.05
N ASP A 98 15.36 -3.29 1.11
CA ASP A 98 16.72 -2.79 1.39
C ASP A 98 17.77 -3.54 0.54
N PHE A 99 17.71 -3.37 -0.79
CA PHE A 99 18.69 -3.92 -1.74
C PHE A 99 19.14 -2.83 -2.74
N GLY A 100 20.28 -3.03 -3.40
CA GLY A 100 20.85 -2.02 -4.29
C GLY A 100 20.04 -1.81 -5.59
N MET A 101 19.55 -2.90 -6.20
CA MET A 101 18.72 -2.87 -7.40
C MET A 101 17.91 -4.17 -7.48
N GLY A 102 16.63 -4.05 -7.82
CA GLY A 102 15.78 -5.21 -8.10
C GLY A 102 16.10 -5.79 -9.47
N GLY A 103 16.51 -7.06 -9.52
CA GLY A 103 16.65 -7.79 -10.78
C GLY A 103 15.30 -8.26 -11.30
N ASP A 104 15.15 -8.33 -12.62
CA ASP A 104 13.91 -8.84 -13.26
C ASP A 104 13.53 -10.26 -12.80
N LEU A 105 14.54 -11.10 -12.54
CA LEU A 105 14.36 -12.43 -11.96
C LEU A 105 13.67 -12.40 -10.59
N VAL A 106 13.97 -11.41 -9.75
CA VAL A 106 13.32 -11.26 -8.45
C VAL A 106 11.84 -11.00 -8.66
N ASN A 107 11.49 -10.06 -9.55
CA ASN A 107 10.10 -9.76 -9.85
C ASN A 107 9.36 -11.00 -10.38
N THR A 108 9.99 -11.72 -11.31
CA THR A 108 9.43 -12.94 -11.89
C THR A 108 9.15 -14.02 -10.83
N HIS A 109 10.12 -14.29 -9.96
CA HIS A 109 9.96 -15.30 -8.92
C HIS A 109 8.97 -14.89 -7.83
N VAL A 110 8.90 -13.60 -7.50
CA VAL A 110 7.92 -13.09 -6.52
C VAL A 110 6.50 -13.25 -7.07
N VAL A 111 6.24 -12.87 -8.31
CA VAL A 111 4.92 -13.05 -8.93
C VAL A 111 4.53 -14.53 -8.95
N GLN A 112 5.43 -15.42 -9.39
CA GLN A 112 5.18 -16.87 -9.38
C GLN A 112 4.92 -17.42 -7.96
N GLY A 113 5.63 -16.92 -6.96
CA GLY A 113 5.42 -17.30 -5.56
C GLY A 113 4.05 -16.86 -5.04
N LEU A 114 3.65 -15.63 -5.36
CA LEU A 114 2.35 -15.08 -4.99
C LEU A 114 1.20 -15.83 -5.67
N GLU A 115 1.36 -16.20 -6.95
CA GLU A 115 0.36 -17.03 -7.65
C GLU A 115 0.15 -18.39 -6.99
N ARG A 116 1.23 -19.02 -6.50
CA ARG A 116 1.12 -20.30 -5.77
C ARG A 116 0.47 -20.15 -4.40
N ALA A 117 0.75 -19.06 -3.69
CA ALA A 117 0.28 -18.84 -2.33
C ALA A 117 -1.16 -18.32 -2.25
N LEU A 118 -1.55 -17.43 -3.17
CA LEU A 118 -2.83 -16.70 -3.11
C LEU A 118 -3.76 -17.04 -4.28
N GLY A 119 -3.28 -17.77 -5.28
CA GLY A 119 -4.02 -18.08 -6.50
C GLY A 119 -3.65 -17.17 -7.67
N LYS A 120 -3.98 -17.64 -8.88
CA LYS A 120 -3.64 -16.99 -10.14
C LYS A 120 -4.40 -15.67 -10.31
N GLY A 121 -3.69 -14.62 -10.74
CA GLY A 121 -4.30 -13.33 -11.10
C GLY A 121 -4.59 -12.39 -9.93
N VAL A 122 -4.24 -12.74 -8.69
CA VAL A 122 -4.38 -11.83 -7.52
C VAL A 122 -3.35 -10.70 -7.57
N TYR A 123 -2.09 -11.05 -7.85
CA TYR A 123 -1.00 -10.11 -8.07
C TYR A 123 -0.31 -10.44 -9.40
N THR A 124 -0.14 -9.42 -10.24
CA THR A 124 0.49 -9.45 -11.56
C THR A 124 1.48 -8.30 -11.67
N TYR A 125 2.21 -8.21 -12.78
CA TYR A 125 3.13 -7.09 -13.04
C TYR A 125 2.42 -5.72 -13.15
N GLU A 126 1.10 -5.70 -13.32
CA GLU A 126 0.33 -4.45 -13.45
C GLU A 126 0.00 -3.83 -12.09
N ASN A 127 -0.08 -4.63 -11.03
CA ASN A 127 -0.52 -4.18 -9.71
C ASN A 127 0.48 -4.47 -8.58
N LEU A 128 1.67 -4.98 -8.91
CA LEU A 128 2.77 -5.18 -7.99
C LEU A 128 3.98 -4.35 -8.42
N CYS A 129 4.46 -3.50 -7.54
CA CYS A 129 5.69 -2.74 -7.72
C CYS A 129 6.69 -3.11 -6.62
N ILE A 130 7.91 -3.47 -7.02
CA ILE A 130 9.03 -3.79 -6.14
C ILE A 130 10.14 -2.78 -6.40
N SER A 131 10.60 -2.11 -5.35
CA SER A 131 11.59 -1.04 -5.38
C SER A 131 12.65 -1.24 -4.31
#